data_AF-K7F7Q4-F1
#
_entry.id   AF-K7F7Q4-F1
#
_cell.length_a   1.000
_cell.length_b   1.000
_cell.length_c   1.000
_cell.angle_alpha   90.00
_cell.angle_beta   90.00
_cell.angle_gamma   90.00
#
_symmetry.space_group_name_H-M   'P 1'
#
loop_
_entity.id
_entity.type
_entity.pdbx_description
1 polymer ?
#
loop_
_entity_poly.entity_id
_entity_poly.type
_entity_poly.pdbx_seq_one_letter_code
_entity_poly.pdbx_strand_id
1 'polypeptide(L)'
;MVKLLQPKTQVGPEEKKNNFVLKTPKGTRDYSPKQMVIREKIFNTIISCFKRHGAEVIDTPVFELKETLTGKYGEDSKLIYDLKDQGGELLSLRYDLTVPFARYLAMNKITNIKRYHIARAYRRDNPAMTRGRYREFYQCDFDIAGQFDPMIPDAECLKIMHEILSTLQLGDFLIKVNDRRILNGVFAECGIPDSLFHSTCSTLDKLNKVMLCGFPSPGWQALTADLHCPSSQLCTRGWEGCGMAAVGEGICVR
;
A
#
# COMPACT_ATOMS: atom_id res chain seq x y z
N MET A 1 -15.11 -69.60 48.12
CA MET A 1 -14.40 -68.31 47.99
C MET A 1 -14.24 -68.00 46.50
N VAL A 2 -15.25 -67.37 45.87
CA VAL A 2 -15.19 -66.98 44.45
C VAL A 2 -15.37 -65.46 44.43
N LYS A 3 -14.31 -64.73 44.09
CA LYS A 3 -14.33 -63.27 43.95
C LYS A 3 -15.00 -62.91 42.63
N LEU A 4 -16.17 -62.26 42.70
CA LEU A 4 -16.78 -61.57 41.57
C LEU A 4 -15.91 -60.35 41.21
N LEU A 5 -15.21 -60.45 40.08
CA LEU A 5 -14.50 -59.33 39.45
C LEU A 5 -15.53 -58.38 38.83
N GLN A 6 -15.59 -57.13 39.32
CA GLN A 6 -16.31 -56.06 38.65
C GLN A 6 -15.49 -55.58 37.43
N PRO A 7 -16.13 -55.33 36.27
CA PRO A 7 -15.43 -54.75 35.13
C PRO A 7 -15.13 -53.28 35.41
N LYS A 8 -13.84 -52.93 35.37
CA LYS A 8 -13.38 -51.53 35.35
C LYS A 8 -13.88 -50.90 34.05
N THR A 9 -14.80 -49.95 34.15
CA THR A 9 -15.16 -49.05 33.07
C THR A 9 -13.89 -48.31 32.63
N GLN A 10 -13.32 -48.69 31.50
CA GLN A 10 -12.24 -47.92 30.87
C GLN A 10 -12.86 -46.62 30.36
N VAL A 11 -12.60 -45.53 31.07
CA VAL A 11 -12.81 -44.17 30.57
C VAL A 11 -11.86 -44.00 29.40
N GLY A 12 -12.40 -44.01 28.18
CA GLY A 12 -11.63 -43.70 26.98
C GLY A 12 -11.02 -42.30 27.08
N PRO A 13 -9.93 -42.03 26.34
CA PRO A 13 -9.30 -40.71 26.38
C PRO A 13 -10.33 -39.65 26.01
N GLU A 14 -10.53 -38.67 26.89
CA GLU A 14 -11.38 -37.52 26.63
C GLU A 14 -10.94 -36.87 25.30
N GLU A 15 -11.81 -36.93 24.30
CA GLU A 15 -11.66 -36.12 23.10
C GLU A 15 -11.61 -34.66 23.56
N LYS A 16 -10.42 -34.05 23.50
CA LYS A 16 -10.29 -32.60 23.63
C LYS A 16 -11.19 -31.98 22.57
N LYS A 17 -12.37 -31.52 22.99
CA LYS A 17 -13.23 -30.64 22.20
C LYS A 17 -12.41 -29.41 21.84
N ASN A 18 -11.79 -29.43 20.67
CA ASN A 18 -11.15 -28.27 20.10
C ASN A 18 -12.25 -27.21 19.96
N ASN A 19 -12.19 -26.20 20.82
CA ASN A 19 -13.17 -25.12 20.83
C ASN A 19 -12.94 -24.30 19.56
N PHE A 20 -13.66 -24.67 18.49
CA PHE A 20 -13.51 -24.06 17.18
C PHE A 20 -14.02 -22.62 17.25
N VAL A 21 -13.10 -21.66 17.06
CA VAL A 21 -13.44 -20.23 17.10
C VAL A 21 -13.82 -19.76 15.71
N LEU A 22 -15.10 -19.40 15.53
CA LEU A 22 -15.61 -18.75 14.32
C LEU A 22 -15.08 -17.32 14.26
N LYS A 23 -14.06 -17.08 13.42
CA LYS A 23 -13.52 -15.75 13.16
C LYS A 23 -12.86 -15.68 11.78
N THR A 24 -12.83 -14.50 11.20
CA THR A 24 -11.99 -14.22 10.03
C THR A 24 -10.51 -14.15 10.43
N PRO A 25 -9.57 -14.35 9.49
CA PRO A 25 -8.17 -14.08 9.71
C PRO A 25 -7.92 -12.66 10.25
N LYS A 26 -6.90 -12.52 11.10
CA LYS A 26 -6.55 -11.22 11.69
C LYS A 26 -6.29 -10.19 10.59
N GLY A 27 -7.01 -9.06 10.66
CA GLY A 27 -6.87 -7.95 9.72
C GLY A 27 -7.65 -8.11 8.41
N THR A 28 -8.54 -9.11 8.30
CA THR A 28 -9.48 -9.28 7.19
C THR A 28 -10.93 -9.21 7.70
N ARG A 29 -11.88 -8.95 6.80
CA ARG A 29 -13.30 -8.84 7.13
C ARG A 29 -14.18 -9.28 5.96
N ASP A 30 -15.38 -9.73 6.30
CA ASP A 30 -16.44 -9.92 5.32
C ASP A 30 -17.09 -8.58 4.95
N TYR A 31 -17.70 -8.54 3.78
CA TYR A 31 -18.51 -7.41 3.33
C TYR A 31 -19.98 -7.82 3.37
N SER A 32 -20.74 -7.20 4.28
CA SER A 32 -22.18 -7.39 4.39
C SER A 32 -22.93 -6.84 3.15
N PRO A 33 -24.19 -7.25 2.90
CA PRO A 33 -24.96 -6.74 1.75
C PRO A 33 -25.02 -5.21 1.69
N LYS A 34 -25.20 -4.54 2.83
CA LYS A 34 -25.19 -3.07 2.91
C LYS A 34 -23.86 -2.46 2.47
N GLN A 35 -22.73 -3.07 2.87
CA GLN A 35 -21.40 -2.61 2.47
C GLN A 35 -21.13 -2.90 0.99
N MET A 36 -21.65 -4.01 0.46
CA MET A 36 -21.51 -4.35 -0.96
C MET A 36 -22.23 -3.36 -1.87
N VAL A 37 -23.45 -2.92 -1.51
CA VAL A 37 -24.17 -1.88 -2.27
C VAL A 37 -23.34 -0.59 -2.38
N ILE A 38 -22.75 -0.14 -1.27
CA ILE A 38 -21.89 1.06 -1.25
C ILE A 38 -20.66 0.84 -2.12
N ARG A 39 -20.01 -0.32 -1.97
CA ARG A 39 -18.81 -0.67 -2.73
C ARG A 39 -19.05 -0.75 -4.22
N GLU A 40 -20.15 -1.35 -4.66
CA GLU A 40 -20.55 -1.41 -6.06
C GLU A 40 -20.77 -0.01 -6.64
N LYS A 41 -21.45 0.87 -5.89
CA LYS A 41 -21.63 2.27 -6.32
C LYS A 41 -20.29 2.99 -6.52
N ILE A 42 -19.35 2.83 -5.58
CA ILE A 42 -18.01 3.42 -5.66
C ILE A 42 -17.24 2.85 -6.86
N PHE A 43 -17.23 1.52 -7.01
CA PHE A 43 -16.52 0.85 -8.11
C PHE A 43 -17.10 1.22 -9.46
N ASN A 44 -18.42 1.30 -9.61
CA ASN A 44 -19.04 1.72 -10.87
C ASN A 44 -18.65 3.15 -11.24
N THR A 45 -18.54 4.05 -10.25
CA THR A 45 -18.07 5.43 -10.46
C THR A 45 -16.64 5.45 -10.98
N ILE A 46 -15.74 4.73 -10.30
CA ILE A 46 -14.32 4.61 -10.63
C ILE A 46 -14.13 3.98 -12.02
N ILE A 47 -14.77 2.83 -12.27
CA ILE A 47 -14.70 2.10 -13.56
C ILE A 47 -15.23 2.96 -14.70
N SER A 48 -16.32 3.70 -14.48
CA SER A 48 -16.87 4.59 -15.52
C SER A 48 -15.89 5.70 -15.89
N CYS A 49 -15.14 6.23 -14.92
CA CYS A 49 -14.07 7.19 -15.17
C CYS A 49 -12.92 6.55 -15.96
N PHE A 50 -12.41 5.40 -15.51
CA PHE A 50 -11.32 4.70 -16.21
C PHE A 50 -11.67 4.35 -17.66
N LYS A 51 -12.89 3.86 -17.91
CA LYS A 51 -13.37 3.56 -19.26
C LYS A 51 -13.50 4.80 -20.14
N ARG A 52 -13.93 5.93 -19.57
CA ARG A 52 -14.02 7.22 -20.29
C ARG A 52 -12.65 7.70 -20.78
N HIS A 53 -11.60 7.38 -20.03
CA HIS A 53 -10.20 7.64 -20.40
C HIS A 53 -9.59 6.58 -21.32
N GLY A 54 -10.38 5.62 -21.81
CA GLY A 54 -9.95 4.61 -22.77
C GLY A 54 -9.05 3.53 -22.16
N ALA A 55 -9.07 3.33 -20.85
CA ALA A 55 -8.30 2.26 -20.23
C ALA A 55 -8.92 0.89 -20.44
N GLU A 56 -8.07 -0.07 -20.80
CA GLU A 56 -8.39 -1.48 -20.82
C GLU A 56 -8.32 -2.08 -19.41
N VAL A 57 -8.92 -3.25 -19.21
CA VAL A 57 -8.88 -3.95 -17.93
C VAL A 57 -8.05 -5.22 -18.06
N ILE A 58 -7.19 -5.47 -17.09
CA ILE A 58 -6.49 -6.74 -16.93
C ILE A 58 -6.79 -7.30 -15.54
N ASP A 59 -6.53 -8.59 -15.36
CA ASP A 59 -6.44 -9.20 -14.04
C ASP A 59 -5.19 -10.07 -13.98
N THR A 60 -4.62 -10.20 -12.79
CA THR A 60 -3.44 -11.04 -12.53
C THR A 60 -3.74 -12.03 -11.42
N PRO A 61 -3.01 -13.16 -11.34
CA PRO A 61 -3.10 -14.06 -10.21
C PRO A 61 -2.91 -13.34 -8.86
N VAL A 62 -3.51 -13.88 -7.81
CA VAL A 62 -3.42 -13.30 -6.46
C VAL A 62 -2.04 -13.48 -5.83
N PHE A 63 -1.30 -14.49 -6.29
CA PHE A 63 0.07 -14.78 -5.92
C PHE A 63 1.00 -14.65 -7.13
N GLU A 64 2.22 -14.20 -6.88
CA GLU A 64 3.32 -14.16 -7.85
C GLU A 64 4.44 -15.06 -7.35
N LEU A 65 5.40 -15.37 -8.22
CA LEU A 65 6.67 -15.96 -7.78
C LEU A 65 7.32 -15.04 -6.74
N LYS A 66 7.82 -15.62 -5.65
CA LYS A 66 8.47 -14.85 -4.58
C LYS A 66 9.61 -13.99 -5.10
N GLU A 67 10.36 -14.49 -6.08
CA GLU A 67 11.45 -13.78 -6.73
C GLU A 67 10.96 -12.50 -7.45
N THR A 68 9.78 -12.51 -8.06
CA THR A 68 9.18 -11.34 -8.72
C THR A 68 8.96 -10.18 -7.75
N LEU A 69 8.64 -10.47 -6.49
CA LEU A 69 8.36 -9.45 -5.47
C LEU A 69 9.61 -9.06 -4.65
N THR A 70 10.69 -9.84 -4.75
CA THR A 70 11.89 -9.64 -3.93
C THR A 70 12.68 -8.41 -4.39
N GLY A 71 13.12 -7.60 -3.43
CA GLY A 71 13.97 -6.43 -3.68
C GLY A 71 13.23 -5.21 -4.27
N LYS A 72 11.90 -5.27 -4.46
CA LYS A 72 11.12 -4.15 -5.02
C LYS A 72 10.62 -3.16 -3.96
N TYR A 73 10.46 -3.61 -2.72
CA TYR A 73 9.77 -2.85 -1.67
C TYR A 73 10.68 -2.41 -0.51
N GLY A 74 12.00 -2.55 -0.63
CA GLY A 74 12.94 -2.15 0.42
C GLY A 74 12.59 -2.78 1.78
N GLU A 75 12.48 -1.96 2.84
CA GLU A 75 12.13 -2.40 4.19
C GLU A 75 10.75 -3.06 4.29
N ASP A 76 9.80 -2.67 3.44
CA ASP A 76 8.43 -3.17 3.42
C ASP A 76 8.33 -4.61 2.87
N SER A 77 9.40 -5.13 2.25
CA SER A 77 9.46 -6.52 1.77
C SER A 77 9.21 -7.54 2.90
N LYS A 78 9.49 -7.18 4.16
CA LYS A 78 9.24 -8.02 5.35
C LYS A 78 7.75 -8.25 5.60
N LEU A 79 6.88 -7.43 5.01
CA LEU A 79 5.44 -7.45 5.20
C LEU A 79 4.72 -8.33 4.15
N ILE A 80 5.44 -9.03 3.29
CA ILE A 80 4.86 -9.90 2.27
C ILE A 80 4.35 -11.22 2.90
N TYR A 81 3.21 -11.70 2.42
CA TYR A 81 2.68 -13.01 2.77
C TYR A 81 3.27 -14.08 1.85
N ASP A 82 4.07 -14.97 2.40
CA ASP A 82 4.58 -16.15 1.69
C ASP A 82 3.63 -17.33 1.85
N LEU A 83 3.44 -18.07 0.76
CA LEU A 83 2.75 -19.36 0.79
C LEU A 83 3.69 -20.42 1.35
N LYS A 84 3.10 -21.47 1.93
CA LYS A 84 3.88 -22.60 2.45
C LYS A 84 4.54 -23.33 1.29
N ASP A 85 5.80 -23.70 1.45
CA ASP A 85 6.48 -24.60 0.53
C ASP A 85 5.82 -25.99 0.56
N GLN A 86 5.44 -26.46 -0.63
CA GLN A 86 4.82 -27.76 -0.86
C GLN A 86 5.64 -28.62 -1.85
N GLY A 87 6.92 -28.30 -2.05
CA GLY A 87 7.82 -29.00 -2.96
C GLY A 87 7.80 -28.48 -4.40
N GLY A 88 7.33 -27.25 -4.61
CA GLY A 88 7.18 -26.61 -5.92
C GLY A 88 7.72 -25.19 -5.92
N GLU A 89 7.10 -24.33 -6.73
CA GLU A 89 7.47 -22.92 -6.82
C GLU A 89 7.21 -22.18 -5.50
N LEU A 90 8.13 -21.29 -5.12
CA LEU A 90 7.94 -20.41 -3.98
C LEU A 90 7.06 -19.23 -4.38
N LEU A 91 5.91 -19.12 -3.76
CA LEU A 91 4.88 -18.14 -4.09
C LEU A 91 4.65 -17.16 -2.95
N SER A 92 4.28 -15.93 -3.31
CA SER A 92 3.94 -14.87 -2.36
C SER A 92 2.71 -14.12 -2.85
N LEU A 93 1.82 -13.71 -1.93
CA LEU A 93 0.68 -12.87 -2.28
C LEU A 93 1.15 -11.49 -2.75
N ARG A 94 0.46 -10.94 -3.75
CA ARG A 94 0.78 -9.60 -4.29
C ARG A 94 0.65 -8.50 -3.22
N TYR A 95 1.70 -7.70 -3.10
CA TYR A 95 1.78 -6.57 -2.16
C TYR A 95 1.07 -5.30 -2.69
N ASP A 96 1.09 -5.14 -4.02
CA ASP A 96 0.39 -4.11 -4.79
C ASP A 96 -0.04 -4.66 -6.18
N LEU A 97 -0.54 -3.78 -7.05
CA LEU A 97 -0.87 -4.11 -8.45
C LEU A 97 0.17 -3.60 -9.46
N THR A 98 1.07 -2.70 -9.06
CA THR A 98 2.11 -2.12 -9.92
C THR A 98 3.21 -3.12 -10.29
N VAL A 99 3.72 -3.92 -9.35
CA VAL A 99 4.74 -4.95 -9.66
C VAL A 99 4.17 -6.08 -10.53
N PRO A 100 2.97 -6.64 -10.25
CA PRO A 100 2.30 -7.55 -11.16
C PRO A 100 2.10 -6.97 -12.56
N PHE A 101 1.81 -5.66 -12.67
CA PHE A 101 1.68 -4.99 -13.95
C PHE A 101 3.02 -4.89 -14.70
N ALA A 102 4.11 -4.49 -14.04
CA ALA A 102 5.44 -4.47 -14.66
C ALA A 102 5.84 -5.86 -15.18
N ARG A 103 5.57 -6.92 -14.40
CA ARG A 103 5.77 -8.31 -14.83
C ARG A 103 4.91 -8.67 -16.03
N TYR A 104 3.66 -8.21 -16.07
CA TYR A 104 2.74 -8.43 -17.21
C TYR A 104 3.27 -7.78 -18.49
N LEU A 105 3.73 -6.54 -18.42
CA LEU A 105 4.33 -5.83 -19.56
C LEU A 105 5.54 -6.58 -20.10
N ALA A 106 6.48 -6.93 -19.22
CA ALA A 106 7.73 -7.58 -19.59
C ALA A 106 7.49 -8.97 -20.21
N MET A 107 6.62 -9.78 -19.59
CA MET A 107 6.32 -11.13 -20.05
C MET A 107 5.66 -11.16 -21.43
N ASN A 108 4.76 -10.21 -21.71
CA ASN A 108 4.05 -10.12 -22.98
C ASN A 108 4.76 -9.21 -24.01
N LYS A 109 5.91 -8.61 -23.66
CA LYS A 109 6.65 -7.66 -24.49
C LYS A 109 5.79 -6.47 -24.95
N ILE A 110 4.89 -6.02 -24.08
CA ILE A 110 4.02 -4.87 -24.33
C ILE A 110 4.79 -3.59 -23.99
N THR A 111 4.89 -2.69 -24.96
CA THR A 111 5.59 -1.41 -24.81
C THR A 111 4.67 -0.24 -24.54
N ASN A 112 3.39 -0.34 -24.93
CA ASN A 112 2.39 0.70 -24.70
C ASN A 112 1.06 0.06 -24.30
N ILE A 113 0.52 0.49 -23.16
CA ILE A 113 -0.81 0.11 -22.70
C ILE A 113 -1.32 1.15 -21.69
N LYS A 114 -2.62 1.44 -21.77
CA LYS A 114 -3.35 2.20 -20.76
C LYS A 114 -4.35 1.26 -20.10
N ARG A 115 -4.17 1.00 -18.80
CA ARG A 115 -4.95 -0.04 -18.11
C ARG A 115 -5.41 0.37 -16.72
N TYR A 116 -6.55 -0.16 -16.32
CA TYR A 116 -6.98 -0.15 -14.93
C TYR A 116 -7.04 -1.57 -14.35
N HIS A 117 -6.82 -1.69 -13.05
CA HIS A 117 -6.91 -2.95 -12.31
C HIS A 117 -7.51 -2.71 -10.93
N ILE A 118 -8.65 -3.35 -10.64
CA ILE A 118 -9.32 -3.25 -9.34
C ILE A 118 -9.26 -4.62 -8.67
N ALA A 119 -8.38 -4.75 -7.69
CA ALA A 119 -8.12 -6.02 -7.05
C ALA A 119 -7.65 -5.86 -5.60
N ARG A 120 -7.63 -6.97 -4.86
CA ARG A 120 -7.15 -6.99 -3.48
C ARG A 120 -5.63 -7.12 -3.43
N ALA A 121 -5.02 -6.38 -2.51
CA ALA A 121 -3.61 -6.46 -2.15
C ALA A 121 -3.47 -6.92 -0.68
N TYR A 122 -2.32 -7.54 -0.38
CA TYR A 122 -2.10 -8.22 0.89
C TYR A 122 -0.82 -7.72 1.56
N ARG A 123 -0.94 -7.17 2.77
CA ARG A 123 0.19 -6.63 3.54
C ARG A 123 0.11 -7.12 4.97
N ARG A 124 1.19 -7.70 5.51
CA ARG A 124 1.30 -8.16 6.91
C ARG A 124 1.50 -7.01 7.90
N ASP A 125 0.85 -5.89 7.64
CA ASP A 125 0.86 -4.76 8.54
C ASP A 125 0.36 -5.14 9.92
N ASN A 126 0.82 -4.38 10.93
CA ASN A 126 0.25 -4.42 12.26
C ASN A 126 -1.12 -3.74 12.19
N PRO A 127 -2.23 -4.51 12.26
CA PRO A 127 -3.53 -3.97 11.95
C PRO A 127 -3.97 -3.04 13.09
N ALA A 128 -4.13 -1.76 12.76
CA ALA A 128 -4.80 -0.78 13.59
C ALA A 128 -6.24 -0.68 13.08
N MET A 129 -7.12 -1.54 13.61
CA MET A 129 -8.51 -1.66 13.15
C MET A 129 -9.27 -0.34 13.24
N THR A 130 -8.98 0.44 14.29
CA THR A 130 -9.54 1.79 14.52
C THR A 130 -9.06 2.84 13.51
N ARG A 131 -7.95 2.58 12.80
CA ARG A 131 -7.37 3.46 11.78
C ARG A 131 -7.53 2.91 10.36
N GLY A 132 -8.36 1.87 10.17
CA GLY A 132 -8.60 1.28 8.85
C GLY A 132 -7.38 0.59 8.22
N ARG A 133 -6.35 0.23 9.00
CA ARG A 133 -5.17 -0.49 8.50
C ARG A 133 -5.44 -1.99 8.50
N TYR A 134 -5.92 -2.49 7.37
CA TYR A 134 -6.23 -3.90 7.14
C TYR A 134 -5.05 -4.64 6.50
N ARG A 135 -5.06 -5.97 6.62
CA ARG A 135 -4.08 -6.85 5.96
C ARG A 135 -4.50 -7.26 4.56
N GLU A 136 -5.79 -7.11 4.26
CA GLU A 136 -6.40 -7.27 2.94
C GLU A 136 -7.26 -6.04 2.64
N PHE A 137 -7.04 -5.40 1.50
CA PHE A 137 -7.82 -4.23 1.07
C PHE A 137 -7.80 -4.12 -0.46
N TYR A 138 -8.74 -3.36 -1.01
CA TYR A 138 -8.80 -3.08 -2.45
C TYR A 138 -7.87 -1.94 -2.83
N GLN A 139 -7.19 -2.11 -3.96
CA GLN A 139 -6.56 -1.04 -4.71
C GLN A 139 -7.33 -0.87 -6.03
N CYS A 140 -7.35 0.35 -6.53
CA CYS A 140 -8.00 0.73 -7.78
C CYS A 140 -6.96 1.49 -8.61
N ASP A 141 -6.12 0.74 -9.31
CA ASP A 141 -4.96 1.28 -10.01
C ASP A 141 -5.34 1.64 -11.43
N PHE A 142 -4.76 2.73 -11.92
CA PHE A 142 -4.81 3.18 -13.31
C PHE A 142 -3.40 3.58 -13.71
N ASP A 143 -2.88 2.99 -14.78
CA ASP A 143 -1.51 3.20 -15.21
C ASP A 143 -1.47 3.40 -16.72
N ILE A 144 -0.60 4.31 -17.14
CA ILE A 144 -0.25 4.55 -18.54
C ILE A 144 1.21 4.17 -18.69
N ALA A 145 1.48 3.10 -19.44
CA ALA A 145 2.83 2.68 -19.78
C ALA A 145 3.08 2.94 -21.26
N GLY A 146 4.24 3.51 -21.59
CA GLY A 146 4.64 3.80 -22.96
C GLY A 146 5.47 5.07 -23.07
N GLN A 147 5.99 5.32 -24.27
CA GLN A 147 6.64 6.57 -24.61
C GLN A 147 5.61 7.55 -25.17
N PHE A 148 5.52 8.71 -24.55
CA PHE A 148 4.61 9.80 -24.91
C PHE A 148 5.35 11.11 -24.77
N ASP A 149 4.76 12.19 -25.27
CA ASP A 149 5.26 13.53 -25.00
C ASP A 149 5.25 13.80 -23.48
N PRO A 150 6.27 14.50 -22.96
CA PRO A 150 6.41 14.72 -21.53
C PRO A 150 5.15 15.30 -20.90
N MET A 151 4.83 14.82 -19.69
CA MET A 151 3.79 15.35 -18.81
C MET A 151 2.33 15.12 -19.23
N ILE A 152 2.06 14.70 -20.48
CA ILE A 152 0.67 14.45 -20.93
C ILE A 152 0.02 13.30 -20.14
N PRO A 153 0.66 12.10 -20.02
CA PRO A 153 0.08 11.01 -19.22
C PRO A 153 -0.05 11.38 -17.74
N ASP A 154 0.93 12.08 -17.18
CA ASP A 154 0.95 12.48 -15.78
C ASP A 154 -0.20 13.45 -15.46
N ALA A 155 -0.46 14.41 -16.34
CA ALA A 155 -1.61 15.32 -16.23
C ALA A 155 -2.94 14.59 -16.36
N GLU A 156 -3.02 13.56 -17.21
CA GLU A 156 -4.21 12.71 -17.34
C GLU A 156 -4.48 11.94 -16.03
N CYS A 157 -3.46 11.38 -15.39
CA CYS A 157 -3.61 10.72 -14.08
C CYS A 157 -4.18 11.67 -13.01
N LEU A 158 -3.69 12.92 -12.96
CA LEU A 158 -4.22 13.96 -12.08
C LEU A 158 -5.69 14.28 -12.38
N LYS A 159 -6.05 14.38 -13.66
CA LYS A 159 -7.41 14.63 -14.10
C LYS A 159 -8.36 13.50 -13.69
N ILE A 160 -7.95 12.24 -13.86
CA ILE A 160 -8.72 11.07 -13.44
C ILE A 160 -8.97 11.08 -11.93
N MET A 161 -7.93 11.33 -11.12
CA MET A 161 -8.07 11.44 -9.67
C MET A 161 -9.08 12.53 -9.28
N HIS A 162 -8.94 13.73 -9.87
CA HIS A 162 -9.87 14.83 -9.63
C HIS A 162 -11.31 14.46 -10.00
N GLU A 163 -11.54 13.84 -11.17
CA GLU A 163 -12.88 13.43 -11.61
C GLU A 163 -13.51 12.39 -10.68
N ILE A 164 -12.74 11.38 -10.26
CA ILE A 164 -13.22 10.35 -9.33
C ILE A 164 -13.61 10.99 -7.99
N LEU A 165 -12.71 11.77 -7.38
CA LEU A 165 -12.96 12.37 -6.06
C LEU A 165 -14.13 13.37 -6.10
N SER A 166 -14.22 14.17 -7.16
CA SER A 166 -15.35 15.09 -7.37
C SER A 166 -16.68 14.36 -7.54
N THR A 167 -16.70 13.26 -8.30
CA THR A 167 -17.93 12.50 -8.57
C THR A 167 -18.41 11.72 -7.34
N LEU A 168 -17.48 11.25 -6.51
CA LEU A 168 -17.82 10.55 -5.27
C LEU A 168 -18.40 11.47 -4.18
N GLN A 169 -18.27 12.79 -4.32
CA GLN A 169 -18.83 13.79 -3.41
C GLN A 169 -18.44 13.56 -1.94
N LEU A 170 -17.15 13.28 -1.70
CA LEU A 170 -16.62 12.97 -0.36
C LEU A 170 -16.25 14.22 0.46
N GLY A 171 -16.57 15.41 -0.05
CA GLY A 171 -16.14 16.71 0.47
C GLY A 171 -14.99 17.30 -0.32
N ASP A 172 -14.45 18.41 0.18
CA ASP A 172 -13.30 19.09 -0.44
C ASP A 172 -12.05 18.22 -0.33
N PHE A 173 -11.21 18.27 -1.35
CA PHE A 173 -9.96 17.52 -1.41
C PHE A 173 -8.82 18.37 -1.96
N LEU A 174 -7.60 17.99 -1.60
CA LEU A 174 -6.35 18.59 -2.08
C LEU A 174 -5.46 17.48 -2.63
N ILE A 175 -5.00 17.63 -3.87
CA ILE A 175 -4.02 16.72 -4.50
C ILE A 175 -2.63 17.33 -4.32
N LYS A 176 -1.73 16.63 -3.64
CA LYS A 176 -0.35 17.08 -3.44
C LYS A 176 0.54 16.48 -4.51
N VAL A 177 1.30 17.32 -5.20
CA VAL A 177 2.20 16.90 -6.27
C VAL A 177 3.64 17.19 -5.86
N ASN A 178 4.52 16.23 -6.10
CA ASN A 178 5.95 16.40 -5.95
C ASN A 178 6.70 15.61 -7.02
N ASP A 179 7.95 15.99 -7.28
CA ASP A 179 8.84 15.30 -8.20
C ASP A 179 10.10 14.85 -7.45
N ARG A 180 10.48 13.58 -7.65
CA ARG A 180 11.66 13.01 -7.00
C ARG A 180 12.94 13.75 -7.36
N ARG A 181 13.07 14.28 -8.57
CA ARG A 181 14.26 15.03 -9.02
C ARG A 181 14.44 16.32 -8.24
N ILE A 182 13.33 16.96 -7.85
CA ILE A 182 13.36 18.15 -6.99
C ILE A 182 13.88 17.77 -5.61
N LEU A 183 13.38 16.68 -5.02
CA LEU A 183 13.88 16.17 -3.73
C LEU A 183 15.37 15.81 -3.79
N ASN A 184 15.81 15.14 -4.87
CA ASN A 184 17.21 14.82 -5.09
C ASN A 184 18.07 16.10 -5.12
N GLY A 185 17.64 17.12 -5.86
CA GLY A 185 18.36 18.40 -5.95
C GLY A 185 18.44 19.12 -4.61
N VAL A 186 17.32 19.19 -3.87
CA VAL A 186 17.30 19.80 -2.53
C VAL A 186 18.24 19.06 -1.57
N PHE A 187 18.24 17.72 -1.60
CA PHE A 187 19.12 16.92 -0.72
C PHE A 187 20.59 17.08 -1.06
N ALA A 188 20.92 17.13 -2.35
CA ALA A 188 22.28 17.38 -2.81
C ALA A 188 22.79 18.76 -2.32
N GLU A 189 21.98 19.81 -2.45
CA GLU A 189 22.32 21.16 -1.97
C GLU A 189 22.42 21.24 -0.45
N CYS A 190 21.60 20.46 0.28
CA CYS A 190 21.70 20.34 1.74
C CYS A 190 22.89 19.47 2.21
N GLY A 191 23.72 18.95 1.30
CA GLY A 191 24.88 18.12 1.62
C GLY A 191 24.53 16.72 2.13
N ILE A 192 23.33 16.22 1.84
CA ILE A 192 22.88 14.89 2.27
C ILE A 192 23.50 13.84 1.33
N PRO A 193 24.27 12.87 1.85
CA PRO A 193 24.85 11.81 1.03
C PRO A 193 23.78 10.93 0.37
N ASP A 194 24.04 10.46 -0.85
CA ASP A 194 23.14 9.57 -1.62
C ASP A 194 22.79 8.29 -0.86
N SER A 195 23.71 7.79 -0.02
CA SER A 195 23.49 6.60 0.82
C SER A 195 22.35 6.78 1.83
N LEU A 196 22.07 8.03 2.24
CA LEU A 196 21.00 8.39 3.17
C LEU A 196 19.73 8.85 2.45
N PHE A 197 19.71 8.87 1.11
CA PHE A 197 18.56 9.39 0.35
C PHE A 197 17.23 8.73 0.76
N HIS A 198 17.21 7.40 0.84
CA HIS A 198 15.99 6.64 1.17
C HIS A 198 15.55 6.84 2.62
N SER A 199 16.48 6.88 3.57
CA SER A 199 16.16 7.08 5.00
C SER A 199 15.67 8.51 5.25
N THR A 200 16.25 9.51 4.59
CA THR A 200 15.80 10.90 4.64
C THR A 200 14.42 11.05 4.00
N CYS A 201 14.17 10.46 2.82
CA CYS A 201 12.84 10.43 2.21
C CYS A 201 11.80 9.81 3.16
N SER A 202 12.10 8.66 3.78
CA SER A 202 11.22 8.01 4.77
C SER A 202 10.95 8.89 5.99
N THR A 203 11.86 9.79 6.34
CA THR A 203 11.68 10.75 7.44
C THR A 203 10.82 11.94 7.02
N LEU A 204 11.08 12.54 5.86
CA LEU A 204 10.23 13.60 5.30
C LEU A 204 8.78 13.14 5.12
N ASP A 205 8.61 11.91 4.66
CA ASP A 205 7.32 11.25 4.47
C ASP A 205 6.43 11.25 5.72
N LYS A 206 7.08 11.14 6.89
CA LYS A 206 6.44 11.14 8.21
C LYS A 206 6.13 12.55 8.71
N LEU A 207 6.74 13.61 8.18
CA LEU A 207 6.52 14.99 8.65
C LEU A 207 5.04 15.38 8.64
N ASN A 208 4.35 14.97 7.58
CA ASN A 208 2.92 15.23 7.42
C ASN A 208 2.03 14.53 8.47
N LYS A 209 2.52 13.48 9.14
CA LYS A 209 1.84 12.80 10.25
C LYS A 209 2.25 13.37 11.60
N VAL A 210 3.50 13.84 11.73
CA VAL A 210 4.09 14.29 12.99
C VAL A 210 3.68 15.72 13.34
N MET A 211 3.52 16.63 12.37
CA MET A 211 3.09 18.01 12.68
C MET A 211 1.65 18.14 13.24
N LEU A 212 0.84 17.07 13.17
CA LEU A 212 -0.48 17.02 13.82
C LEU A 212 -0.42 16.66 15.31
N CYS A 213 0.72 16.22 15.83
CA CYS A 213 0.97 16.00 17.26
C CYS A 213 2.17 16.86 17.68
N GLY A 214 1.93 17.95 18.42
CA GLY A 214 3.00 18.84 18.87
C GLY A 214 4.15 18.11 19.62
N PHE A 215 5.38 18.39 19.18
CA PHE A 215 6.69 18.18 19.85
C PHE A 215 7.26 16.74 19.97
N PRO A 216 8.61 16.57 20.07
CA PRO A 216 9.40 15.89 19.05
C PRO A 216 9.97 14.55 19.54
N SER A 217 10.08 13.59 18.63
CA SER A 217 10.88 12.38 18.86
C SER A 217 12.39 12.70 18.88
N PRO A 218 13.23 11.94 19.62
CA PRO A 218 14.66 12.19 19.81
C PRO A 218 15.50 12.35 18.53
N GLY A 219 15.03 11.85 17.37
CA GLY A 219 15.72 11.99 16.08
C GLY A 219 15.80 13.43 15.56
N TRP A 220 14.99 14.35 16.06
CA TRP A 220 15.03 15.77 15.65
C TRP A 220 16.26 16.52 16.17
N GLN A 221 16.81 16.12 17.32
CA GLN A 221 17.98 16.77 17.90
C GLN A 221 19.26 16.51 17.09
N ALA A 222 19.30 15.41 16.33
CA ALA A 222 20.44 15.07 15.49
C ALA A 222 20.52 15.92 14.20
N LEU A 223 19.39 16.41 13.68
CA LEU A 223 19.35 17.22 12.46
C LEU A 223 19.52 18.73 12.72
N THR A 224 19.18 19.20 13.91
CA THR A 224 19.36 20.61 14.31
C THR A 224 20.76 20.93 14.82
N ALA A 225 21.58 19.93 15.16
CA ALA A 225 22.94 20.15 15.65
C ALA A 225 23.93 20.54 14.54
N ASP A 226 23.72 20.06 13.31
CA ASP A 226 24.68 20.21 12.20
C ASP A 226 24.30 21.27 11.15
N LEU A 227 23.11 21.87 11.24
CA LEU A 227 22.67 22.94 10.32
C LEU A 227 22.65 24.29 11.04
N HIS A 228 23.80 24.97 11.07
CA HIS A 228 23.86 26.42 11.32
C HIS A 228 23.24 27.18 10.13
N CYS A 229 21.91 27.32 10.11
CA CYS A 229 21.20 28.17 9.15
C CYS A 229 20.87 29.54 9.78
N PRO A 230 21.41 30.68 9.30
CA PRO A 230 21.27 32.00 9.94
C PRO A 230 19.95 32.74 9.65
N SER A 231 18.86 32.06 9.28
CA SER A 231 17.59 32.74 8.93
C SER A 231 16.36 32.10 9.59
N SER A 232 16.29 32.21 10.91
CA SER A 232 15.25 31.59 11.75
C SER A 232 13.91 32.35 11.85
N GLN A 233 13.54 33.21 10.88
CA GLN A 233 12.36 34.08 11.05
C GLN A 233 11.22 33.98 10.02
N LEU A 234 11.27 33.12 9.00
CA LEU A 234 10.28 33.17 7.92
C LEU A 234 9.31 31.99 7.77
N CYS A 235 9.40 30.93 8.57
CA CYS A 235 8.63 29.71 8.30
C CYS A 235 7.70 29.29 9.45
N THR A 236 6.68 30.10 9.76
CA THR A 236 5.66 29.73 10.78
C THR A 236 4.20 29.84 10.32
N ARG A 237 3.92 29.93 9.02
CA ARG A 237 2.52 29.96 8.55
C ARG A 237 2.23 28.96 7.44
N GLY A 238 1.48 27.92 7.80
CA GLY A 238 0.44 27.35 6.96
C GLY A 238 0.78 26.05 6.21
N TRP A 239 1.12 24.97 6.91
CA TRP A 239 1.22 23.64 6.27
C TRP A 239 0.54 22.58 7.15
N GLU A 240 -0.77 22.39 6.95
CA GLU A 240 -1.53 21.31 7.58
C GLU A 240 -1.51 20.04 6.70
N GLY A 241 -1.05 18.94 7.32
CA GLY A 241 -1.65 17.61 7.23
C GLY A 241 -1.47 16.76 5.96
N CYS A 242 -1.07 15.50 6.19
CA CYS A 242 -1.37 14.28 5.42
C CYS A 242 -0.23 13.60 4.63
N GLY A 243 0.00 12.35 5.03
CA GLY A 243 1.18 11.50 4.85
C GLY A 243 1.48 11.06 3.42
N MET A 244 2.73 10.67 3.21
CA MET A 244 3.34 10.34 1.94
C MET A 244 3.68 8.80 1.97
N ALA A 245 3.95 8.10 0.84
CA ALA A 245 4.83 6.90 0.73
C ALA A 245 5.48 6.77 -0.68
N ALA A 246 6.81 6.61 -0.79
CA ALA A 246 7.59 6.79 -2.04
C ALA A 246 7.79 5.56 -2.93
N VAL A 247 7.59 5.74 -4.24
CA VAL A 247 8.05 4.81 -5.30
C VAL A 247 8.42 5.59 -6.57
N GLY A 248 9.61 5.28 -7.12
CA GLY A 248 9.92 5.33 -8.56
C GLY A 248 10.03 6.69 -9.25
N GLU A 249 10.86 6.77 -10.30
CA GLU A 249 10.97 7.95 -11.16
C GLU A 249 9.69 8.12 -11.99
N GLY A 250 9.09 9.31 -11.87
CA GLY A 250 7.77 9.64 -12.38
C GLY A 250 7.09 10.62 -11.41
N ILE A 251 6.15 11.43 -11.89
CA ILE A 251 5.40 12.31 -10.99
C ILE A 251 4.68 11.44 -9.96
N CYS A 252 5.06 11.60 -8.70
CA CYS A 252 4.42 10.90 -7.61
C CYS A 252 3.20 11.72 -7.21
N VAL A 253 2.06 11.43 -7.82
CA VAL A 253 0.77 11.96 -7.36
C VAL A 253 0.33 11.12 -6.17
N ARG A 254 0.20 11.73 -4.98
CA ARG A 254 -0.31 11.10 -3.75
C ARG A 254 -1.55 11.82 -3.25
#